data_AF-A0A1H1LLM4-F1
#
_entry.id   AF-A0A1H1LLM4-F1
#
_cell.length_a   1.000
_cell.length_b   1.000
_cell.length_c   1.000
_cell.angle_alpha   90.00
_cell.angle_beta   90.00
_cell.angle_gamma   90.00
#
_symmetry.space_group_name_H-M   'P 1'
#
loop_
_entity.id
_entity.type
_entity.pdbx_description
1 polymer ?
#
loop_
_entity_poly.entity_id
_entity_poly.type
_entity_poly.pdbx_seq_one_letter_code
_entity_poly.pdbx_strand_id
1 'polypeptide(L)'
;MKTSKSNNRNRNLVLKVILGFIIGISFGFGVAKLIKSESRLISSIEKSIRKNCDCESVRSEFSAIGFQFSKEDGINNRALEITLENCTVNTKIEKEAARLHEVLKIEVDNYSDVDLLILHFQNTNKNETVKIKQGEIISNVM
;
A
#
# COMPACT_ATOMS: atom_id res chain seq x y z
N MET A 1 17.40 -33.17 -51.30
CA MET A 1 16.76 -31.83 -51.25
C MET A 1 16.08 -31.63 -49.89
N LYS A 2 16.81 -31.11 -48.87
CA LYS A 2 16.29 -30.85 -47.51
C LYS A 2 17.03 -29.67 -46.88
N THR A 3 16.71 -28.44 -47.26
CA THR A 3 17.41 -27.25 -46.73
C THR A 3 16.54 -26.00 -46.57
N SER A 4 15.20 -26.11 -46.57
CA SER A 4 14.33 -24.93 -46.40
C SER A 4 13.57 -24.87 -45.06
N LYS A 5 13.48 -25.97 -44.30
CA LYS A 5 12.58 -26.05 -43.13
C LYS A 5 13.17 -25.50 -41.82
N SER A 6 14.50 -25.43 -41.71
CA SER A 6 15.22 -24.97 -40.49
C SER A 6 15.19 -23.44 -40.33
N ASN A 7 15.38 -22.71 -41.43
CA ASN A 7 15.53 -21.25 -41.40
C ASN A 7 14.24 -20.53 -40.91
N ASN A 8 13.06 -21.03 -41.31
CA ASN A 8 11.77 -20.47 -40.85
C ASN A 8 11.47 -20.73 -39.37
N ARG A 9 11.95 -21.84 -38.78
CA ARG A 9 11.77 -22.11 -37.34
C ARG A 9 12.60 -21.16 -36.49
N ASN A 10 13.87 -20.97 -36.84
CA ASN A 10 14.75 -20.05 -36.11
C ASN A 10 14.27 -18.61 -36.23
N ARG A 11 13.80 -18.18 -37.41
CA ARG A 11 13.23 -16.83 -37.61
C ARG A 11 11.96 -16.61 -36.77
N ASN A 12 11.09 -17.61 -36.68
CA ASN A 12 9.87 -17.54 -35.86
C ASN A 12 10.18 -17.55 -34.34
N LEU A 13 11.24 -18.25 -33.92
CA LEU A 13 11.67 -18.28 -32.52
C LEU A 13 12.27 -16.94 -32.11
N VAL A 14 13.11 -16.33 -32.95
CA VAL A 14 13.66 -14.97 -32.72
C VAL A 14 12.54 -13.93 -32.67
N LEU A 15 11.55 -14.00 -33.56
CA LEU A 15 10.36 -13.13 -33.54
C LEU A 15 9.58 -13.25 -32.22
N LYS A 16 9.38 -14.46 -31.70
CA LYS A 16 8.72 -14.68 -30.40
C LYS A 16 9.52 -14.13 -29.22
N VAL A 17 10.85 -14.25 -29.25
CA VAL A 17 11.73 -13.70 -28.22
C VAL A 17 11.70 -12.17 -28.22
N ILE A 18 11.78 -11.54 -29.40
CA ILE A 18 11.71 -10.06 -29.52
C ILE A 18 10.34 -9.57 -29.05
N LEU A 19 9.25 -10.22 -29.45
CA LEU A 19 7.91 -9.84 -29.02
C LEU A 19 7.72 -9.99 -27.51
N GLY A 20 8.22 -11.09 -26.93
CA GLY A 20 8.22 -11.29 -25.49
C GLY A 20 9.06 -10.25 -24.73
N PHE A 21 10.18 -9.81 -25.32
CA PHE A 21 11.05 -8.79 -24.73
C PHE A 21 10.43 -7.39 -24.75
N ILE A 22 9.75 -7.00 -25.84
CA ILE A 22 9.03 -5.70 -25.94
C ILE A 22 7.90 -5.64 -24.92
N ILE A 23 7.13 -6.73 -24.79
CA ILE A 23 6.08 -6.87 -23.78
C ILE A 23 6.73 -6.79 -22.39
N GLY A 24 7.76 -7.62 -22.14
CA GLY A 24 8.44 -7.68 -20.85
C GLY A 24 9.00 -6.35 -20.35
N ILE A 25 9.64 -5.55 -21.23
CA ILE A 25 10.16 -4.23 -20.86
C ILE A 25 9.02 -3.26 -20.51
N SER A 26 7.96 -3.24 -21.32
CA SER A 26 6.83 -2.32 -21.13
C SER A 26 6.13 -2.57 -19.79
N PHE A 27 5.85 -3.85 -19.47
CA PHE A 27 5.26 -4.23 -18.18
C PHE A 27 6.25 -4.06 -17.02
N GLY A 28 7.52 -4.41 -17.21
CA GLY A 28 8.55 -4.30 -16.17
C GLY A 28 8.79 -2.85 -15.70
N PHE A 29 8.85 -1.90 -16.63
CA PHE A 29 9.01 -0.49 -16.27
C PHE A 29 7.77 0.09 -15.57
N GLY A 30 6.57 -0.31 -16.01
CA GLY A 30 5.31 0.07 -15.37
C GLY A 30 5.21 -0.42 -13.93
N VAL A 31 5.50 -1.70 -13.69
CA VAL A 31 5.50 -2.30 -12.35
C VAL A 31 6.55 -1.66 -11.45
N ALA A 32 7.77 -1.42 -11.95
CA ALA A 32 8.84 -0.78 -11.18
C ALA A 32 8.46 0.65 -10.75
N LYS A 33 7.82 1.42 -11.63
CA LYS A 33 7.33 2.77 -11.31
C LYS A 33 6.23 2.73 -10.25
N LEU A 34 5.31 1.76 -10.35
CA LEU A 34 4.20 1.57 -9.42
C LEU A 34 4.70 1.19 -8.01
N ILE A 35 5.65 0.25 -7.91
CA ILE A 35 6.27 -0.12 -6.63
C ILE A 35 7.01 1.08 -6.01
N LYS A 36 7.69 1.89 -6.82
CA LYS A 36 8.40 3.08 -6.34
C LYS A 36 7.46 4.19 -5.86
N SER A 37 6.33 4.40 -6.51
CA SER A 37 5.31 5.34 -6.01
C SER A 37 4.71 4.84 -4.71
N GLU A 38 4.50 3.52 -4.58
CA GLU A 38 3.96 2.92 -3.37
C GLU A 38 4.85 3.18 -2.16
N SER A 39 6.13 2.82 -2.27
CA SER A 39 7.08 2.97 -1.17
C SER A 39 7.25 4.42 -0.75
N ARG A 40 7.10 5.37 -1.69
CA ARG A 40 7.10 6.81 -1.38
C ARG A 40 5.85 7.23 -0.60
N LEU A 41 4.66 6.77 -1.00
CA LEU A 41 3.43 7.07 -0.29
C LEU A 41 3.49 6.53 1.13
N ILE A 42 3.81 5.24 1.29
CA ILE A 42 3.95 4.59 2.60
C ILE A 42 4.96 5.33 3.47
N SER A 43 6.17 5.61 2.95
CA SER A 43 7.19 6.33 3.70
C SER A 43 6.77 7.75 4.09
N SER A 44 5.97 8.42 3.26
CA SER A 44 5.47 9.77 3.57
C SER A 44 4.41 9.73 4.68
N ILE A 45 3.53 8.73 4.66
CA ILE A 45 2.56 8.47 5.72
C ILE A 45 3.28 8.14 7.04
N GLU A 46 4.24 7.21 7.03
CA GLU A 46 5.04 6.88 8.22
C GLU A 46 5.75 8.10 8.79
N LYS A 47 6.37 8.93 7.93
CA LYS A 47 7.06 10.15 8.35
C LYS A 47 6.10 11.18 8.94
N SER A 48 4.95 11.38 8.32
CA SER A 48 3.94 12.32 8.83
C SER A 48 3.39 11.83 10.17
N ILE A 49 3.12 10.54 10.33
CA ILE A 49 2.71 9.98 11.63
C ILE A 49 3.82 10.14 12.67
N ARG A 50 5.07 9.77 12.38
CA ARG A 50 6.21 9.94 13.31
C ARG A 50 6.43 11.39 13.74
N LYS A 51 6.16 12.34 12.84
CA LYS A 51 6.28 13.78 13.12
C LYS A 51 5.15 14.27 14.03
N ASN A 52 3.97 13.67 13.94
CA ASN A 52 2.75 14.18 14.58
C ASN A 52 2.23 13.28 15.71
N CYS A 53 2.77 12.09 15.92
CA CYS A 53 2.52 11.18 17.04
C CYS A 53 3.82 10.94 17.80
N ASP A 54 3.77 11.06 19.12
CA ASP A 54 4.82 10.61 20.01
C ASP A 54 4.70 9.09 20.22
N CYS A 55 5.26 8.35 19.26
CA CYS A 55 5.22 6.91 19.14
C CYS A 55 6.68 6.39 19.20
N GLU A 56 6.99 5.35 19.97
CA GLU A 56 8.34 4.76 20.00
C GLU A 56 8.72 4.19 18.62
N SER A 57 7.74 3.56 17.96
CA SER A 57 7.90 2.97 16.65
C SER A 57 6.64 3.18 15.80
N VAL A 58 6.84 3.43 14.52
CA VAL A 58 5.79 3.52 13.49
C VAL A 58 6.26 2.71 12.30
N ARG A 59 5.52 1.66 11.94
CA ARG A 59 5.92 0.67 10.94
C ARG A 59 4.73 0.29 10.07
N SER A 60 4.89 0.37 8.75
CA SER A 60 3.97 -0.25 7.82
C SER A 60 4.15 -1.77 7.83
N GLU A 61 3.08 -2.52 8.08
CA GLU A 61 3.12 -3.98 8.08
C GLU A 61 2.70 -4.55 6.73
N PHE A 62 1.64 -3.99 6.15
CA PHE A 62 1.06 -4.49 4.92
C PHE A 62 0.57 -3.32 4.07
N SER A 63 0.88 -3.37 2.78
CA SER A 63 0.22 -2.54 1.78
C SER A 63 -0.22 -3.43 0.62
N ALA A 64 -1.46 -3.24 0.20
CA ALA A 64 -2.01 -3.93 -0.95
C ALA A 64 -2.61 -2.94 -1.93
N ILE A 65 -2.26 -3.15 -3.21
CA ILE A 65 -2.69 -2.35 -4.34
C ILE A 65 -3.41 -3.27 -5.33
N GLY A 66 -4.57 -2.83 -5.82
CA GLY A 66 -5.43 -3.57 -6.72
C GLY A 66 -6.77 -3.92 -6.07
N PHE A 67 -7.66 -4.52 -6.87
CA PHE A 67 -9.02 -4.84 -6.46
C PHE A 67 -9.03 -5.90 -5.35
N GLN A 68 -9.36 -5.49 -4.14
CA GLN A 68 -9.46 -6.34 -2.95
C GLN A 68 -10.90 -6.36 -2.47
N PHE A 69 -11.38 -7.54 -2.08
CA PHE A 69 -12.70 -7.73 -1.52
C PHE A 69 -12.60 -8.47 -0.19
N SER A 70 -13.14 -7.89 0.87
CA SER A 70 -13.37 -8.58 2.14
C SER A 70 -14.84 -8.43 2.57
N LYS A 71 -15.32 -9.38 3.38
CA LYS A 71 -16.69 -9.30 3.93
C LYS A 71 -16.86 -8.13 4.88
N GLU A 72 -15.79 -7.76 5.59
CA GLU A 72 -15.80 -6.74 6.63
C GLU A 72 -15.55 -5.34 6.06
N ASP A 73 -14.61 -5.22 5.13
CA ASP A 73 -14.11 -3.94 4.61
C ASP A 73 -14.59 -3.68 3.18
N GLY A 74 -15.38 -4.57 2.58
CA GLY A 74 -15.93 -4.42 1.24
C GLY A 74 -14.87 -4.38 0.15
N ILE A 75 -15.15 -3.63 -0.92
CA ILE A 75 -14.22 -3.43 -2.04
C ILE A 75 -13.27 -2.27 -1.72
N ASN A 76 -11.96 -2.51 -1.84
CA ASN A 76 -10.91 -1.51 -1.72
C ASN A 76 -9.89 -1.70 -2.85
N ASN A 77 -9.36 -0.62 -3.41
CA ASN A 77 -8.28 -0.67 -4.41
C ASN A 77 -6.92 -0.46 -3.77
N ARG A 78 -6.87 0.21 -2.61
CA ARG A 78 -5.66 0.42 -1.83
C ARG A 78 -5.92 0.29 -0.34
N ALA A 79 -5.20 -0.62 0.29
CA ALA A 79 -5.24 -0.84 1.73
C ALA A 79 -3.83 -0.68 2.31
N LEU A 80 -3.73 0.02 3.44
CA LEU A 80 -2.48 0.24 4.16
C LEU A 80 -2.67 -0.06 5.65
N GLU A 81 -1.78 -0.86 6.21
CA GLU A 81 -1.75 -1.23 7.62
C GLU A 81 -0.48 -0.68 8.27
N ILE A 82 -0.65 0.07 9.36
CA ILE A 82 0.44 0.68 10.11
C ILE A 82 0.31 0.33 11.59
N THR A 83 1.40 -0.17 12.15
CA THR A 83 1.54 -0.40 13.58
C THR A 83 2.25 0.77 14.23
N LEU A 84 1.64 1.24 15.30
CA LEU A 84 2.06 2.34 16.15
C LEU A 84 2.36 1.75 17.53
N GLU A 85 3.64 1.65 17.89
CA GLU A 85 4.06 1.01 19.15
C GLU A 85 4.31 2.06 20.23
N ASN A 86 3.86 1.78 21.45
CA ASN A 86 4.11 2.54 22.68
C ASN A 86 3.86 4.06 22.50
N CYS A 87 2.65 4.41 22.07
CA CYS A 87 2.30 5.79 21.74
C CYS A 87 1.77 6.54 22.97
N THR A 88 2.26 7.77 23.18
CA THR A 88 1.74 8.68 24.21
C THR A 88 0.41 9.29 23.74
N VAL A 89 -0.70 8.57 23.93
CA VAL A 89 -2.04 9.05 23.55
C VAL A 89 -2.80 9.55 24.78
N ASN A 90 -3.04 10.87 24.83
CA ASN A 90 -3.75 11.53 25.93
C ASN A 90 -5.28 11.50 25.78
N THR A 91 -5.80 10.91 24.70
CA THR A 91 -7.22 10.85 24.36
C THR A 91 -7.65 9.42 24.00
N LYS A 92 -8.92 9.23 23.64
CA LYS A 92 -9.38 7.96 23.05
C LYS A 92 -8.62 7.69 21.74
N ILE A 93 -8.32 6.42 21.47
CA ILE A 93 -7.58 5.99 20.28
C ILE A 93 -8.31 6.38 19.00
N GLU A 94 -9.64 6.31 18.95
CA GLU A 94 -10.41 6.70 17.76
C GLU A 94 -10.31 8.20 17.47
N LYS A 95 -10.22 9.04 18.52
CA LYS A 95 -10.01 10.49 18.35
C LYS A 95 -8.60 10.79 17.84
N GLU A 96 -7.61 10.05 18.32
CA GLU A 96 -6.24 10.20 17.86
C GLU A 96 -6.08 9.73 16.41
N ALA A 97 -6.71 8.61 16.06
CA ALA A 97 -6.79 8.13 14.68
C ALA A 97 -7.49 9.15 13.76
N ALA A 98 -8.58 9.78 14.21
CA ALA A 98 -9.24 10.86 13.46
C ALA A 98 -8.30 12.06 13.25
N ARG A 99 -7.57 12.46 14.30
CA ARG A 99 -6.61 13.56 14.22
C ARG A 99 -5.47 13.24 13.24
N LEU A 100 -4.89 12.04 13.32
CA LEU A 100 -3.86 11.58 12.40
C LEU A 100 -4.38 11.53 10.97
N HIS A 101 -5.61 11.08 10.75
CA HIS A 101 -6.25 11.08 9.44
C HIS A 101 -6.31 12.47 8.81
N GLU A 102 -6.72 13.48 9.57
CA GLU A 102 -6.77 14.87 9.08
C GLU A 102 -5.37 15.44 8.81
N VAL A 103 -4.38 15.10 9.65
CA VAL A 103 -2.98 15.47 9.39
C VAL A 103 -2.49 14.85 8.09
N LEU A 104 -2.77 13.57 7.85
CA LEU A 104 -2.35 12.85 6.65
C LEU A 104 -2.97 13.43 5.38
N LYS A 105 -4.25 13.84 5.42
CA LYS A 105 -4.91 14.55 4.32
C LYS A 105 -4.18 15.84 3.92
N ILE A 106 -3.58 16.53 4.90
CA ILE A 106 -2.91 17.82 4.68
C ILE A 106 -1.45 17.65 4.28
N GLU A 107 -0.72 16.74 4.93
CA GLU A 107 0.73 16.62 4.78
C GLU A 107 1.19 15.61 3.72
N VAL A 108 0.34 14.66 3.31
CA VAL A 108 0.74 13.57 2.41
C VAL A 108 0.06 13.71 1.06
N ASP A 109 0.87 14.00 0.04
CA ASP A 109 0.43 14.01 -1.35
C ASP A 109 -0.15 12.65 -1.76
N ASN A 110 -1.29 12.68 -2.45
CA ASN A 110 -2.03 11.49 -2.92
C ASN A 110 -2.51 10.56 -1.79
N TYR A 111 -2.63 11.06 -0.54
CA TYR A 111 -3.27 10.29 0.54
C TYR A 111 -4.72 9.89 0.21
N SER A 112 -5.42 10.69 -0.61
CA SER A 112 -6.74 10.37 -1.14
C SER A 112 -6.83 9.05 -1.90
N ASP A 113 -5.69 8.51 -2.38
CA ASP A 113 -5.65 7.24 -3.10
C ASP A 113 -5.70 6.02 -2.16
N VAL A 114 -5.60 6.24 -0.83
CA VAL A 114 -5.72 5.21 0.20
C VAL A 114 -7.20 5.03 0.56
N ASP A 115 -7.81 3.94 0.10
CA ASP A 115 -9.21 3.64 0.37
C ASP A 115 -9.43 3.16 1.80
N LEU A 116 -8.47 2.38 2.33
CA LEU A 116 -8.51 1.79 3.66
C LEU A 116 -7.18 1.98 4.37
N LEU A 117 -7.20 2.70 5.49
CA LEU A 117 -6.09 2.81 6.42
C LEU A 117 -6.44 2.07 7.71
N ILE A 118 -5.60 1.14 8.13
CA ILE A 118 -5.73 0.40 9.38
C ILE A 118 -4.57 0.80 10.29
N LEU A 119 -4.89 1.33 11.46
CA LEU A 119 -3.94 1.74 12.48
C LEU A 119 -4.01 0.76 13.65
N HIS A 120 -2.92 0.03 13.88
CA HIS A 120 -2.76 -0.85 15.03
C HIS A 120 -1.97 -0.13 16.12
N PHE A 121 -2.67 0.32 17.15
CA PHE A 121 -2.05 0.90 18.35
C PHE A 121 -1.67 -0.23 19.30
N GLN A 122 -0.37 -0.48 19.42
CA GLN A 122 0.18 -1.54 20.26
C GLN A 122 0.96 -0.94 21.42
N ASN A 123 0.42 -1.04 22.63
CA ASN A 123 1.10 -0.65 23.86
C ASN A 123 1.34 -1.92 24.70
N THR A 124 2.30 -1.86 25.63
CA THR A 124 2.67 -2.98 26.52
C THR A 124 1.47 -3.72 27.13
N ASN A 125 0.36 -3.02 27.40
CA ASN A 125 -0.82 -3.57 28.07
C ASN A 125 -2.11 -3.53 27.23
N LYS A 126 -2.10 -2.95 26.02
CA LYS A 126 -3.32 -2.72 25.24
C LYS A 126 -3.04 -2.66 23.76
N ASN A 127 -3.78 -3.45 22.98
CA ASN A 127 -3.79 -3.41 21.53
C ASN A 127 -5.15 -2.95 21.06
N GLU A 128 -5.19 -1.88 20.27
CA GLU A 128 -6.42 -1.34 19.68
C GLU A 128 -6.21 -1.15 18.18
N THR A 129 -7.24 -1.45 17.40
CA THR A 129 -7.19 -1.28 15.94
C THR A 129 -8.27 -0.30 15.51
N VAL A 130 -7.89 0.71 14.75
CA VAL A 130 -8.83 1.65 14.13
C VAL A 130 -8.74 1.55 12.62
N LYS A 131 -9.88 1.29 11.99
CA LYS A 131 -10.02 1.28 10.53
C LYS A 131 -10.63 2.60 10.07
N ILE A 132 -10.01 3.22 9.09
CA ILE A 132 -10.48 4.42 8.41
C ILE A 132 -10.70 4.06 6.95
N LYS A 133 -11.93 4.14 6.47
CA LYS A 133 -12.29 3.81 5.09
C LYS A 133 -12.89 5.03 4.41
N GLN A 134 -12.34 5.42 3.26
CA GLN A 134 -12.78 6.60 2.49
C GLN A 134 -12.88 7.87 3.35
N GLY A 135 -12.05 7.95 4.40
CA GLY A 135 -12.03 9.04 5.37
C GLY A 135 -13.07 8.98 6.49
N GLU A 136 -13.86 7.90 6.58
CA GLU A 136 -14.76 7.64 7.69
C GLU A 136 -14.15 6.60 8.63
N ILE A 137 -14.25 6.84 9.94
CA ILE A 137 -13.85 5.85 10.95
C ILE A 137 -14.97 4.81 11.08
N ILE A 138 -14.61 3.56 10.83
CA ILE A 138 -15.53 2.41 10.87
C ILE A 138 -15.16 1.42 12.00
N SER A 139 -14.53 1.90 13.08
CA SER A 139 -13.95 1.03 14.13
C SER A 139 -14.90 -0.09 14.56
N ASN A 140 -14.48 -1.34 14.35
CA ASN A 140 -14.98 -2.46 15.12
C ASN A 140 -14.03 -2.65 16.30
N VAL A 141 -14.49 -2.23 17.47
CA VAL A 141 -13.85 -2.61 18.75
C VAL A 141 -14.11 -4.10 18.91
N MET A 142 -13.07 -4.93 18.88
CA MET A 142 -13.11 -6.29 19.39
C MET A 142 -12.22 -6.38 20.62
#